data_AF-A0A932QGC7-F1
#
_entry.id   AF-A0A932QGC7-F1
#
_cell.length_a   1.000
_cell.length_b   1.000
_cell.length_c   1.000
_cell.angle_alpha   90.00
_cell.angle_beta   90.00
_cell.angle_gamma   90.00
#
_symmetry.space_group_name_H-M   'P 1'
#
loop_
_entity.id
_entity.type
_entity.pdbx_description
1 polymer ?
#
loop_
_entity_poly.entity_id
_entity_poly.type
_entity_poly.pdbx_seq_one_letter_code
_entity_poly.pdbx_strand_id
1 'polypeptide(L)'
;MLTSKYTVVARGFPAAWCVAPILVLNFFFLRRYTADVFGAYDHLKWAGGATFSVMLMYLLAQAGRFVGKELFERQQFQDGRAFPSTVTLLPSDSTYSPAYKQQLRAKIRRDFGDNLPSATDELADGTAVRRRIGEIVSRIRARVQDGRLLLQHNIEYGMARNFVGGSLLSAYVSTANMYIFSLCIPNVIAFRVSLGLALGYTSVLVCSRPILQRYSANYARILLQEYLASP
;
A
#
# COMPACT_ATOMS: atom_id res chain seq x y z
N MET A 1 8.44 -14.73 -10.27
CA MET A 1 8.40 -13.46 -9.48
C MET A 1 7.20 -12.56 -9.81
N LEU A 2 6.67 -12.57 -11.05
CA LEU A 2 5.49 -11.77 -11.47
C LEU A 2 4.12 -12.40 -11.13
N THR A 3 4.07 -13.66 -10.68
CA THR A 3 2.84 -14.45 -10.53
C THR A 3 2.47 -14.78 -9.08
N SER A 4 3.20 -14.28 -8.07
CA SER A 4 2.82 -14.57 -6.68
C SER A 4 1.47 -13.95 -6.35
N LYS A 5 0.66 -14.63 -5.52
CA LYS A 5 -0.63 -14.11 -5.03
C LYS A 5 -0.47 -12.68 -4.48
N TYR A 6 0.65 -12.39 -3.82
CA TYR A 6 1.00 -11.05 -3.37
C TYR A 6 1.13 -10.04 -4.51
N THR A 7 1.85 -10.37 -5.59
CA THR A 7 2.05 -9.44 -6.72
C THR A 7 0.74 -9.14 -7.43
N VAL A 8 -0.08 -10.17 -7.69
CA VAL A 8 -1.36 -10.01 -8.39
C VAL A 8 -2.37 -9.25 -7.53
N VAL A 9 -2.55 -9.66 -6.27
CA VAL A 9 -3.59 -9.10 -5.41
C VAL A 9 -3.18 -7.77 -4.81
N ALA A 10 -2.00 -7.70 -4.18
CA ALA A 10 -1.60 -6.48 -3.48
C ALA A 10 -1.23 -5.34 -4.44
N ARG A 11 -0.83 -5.63 -5.69
CA ARG A 11 -0.40 -4.60 -6.66
C ARG A 11 -1.35 -4.45 -7.85
N GLY A 12 -1.78 -5.57 -8.44
CA GLY A 12 -2.64 -5.56 -9.63
C GLY A 12 -4.02 -4.98 -9.38
N PHE A 13 -4.71 -5.41 -8.31
CA PHE A 13 -6.06 -4.91 -8.01
C PHE A 13 -6.12 -3.39 -7.77
N PRO A 14 -5.25 -2.80 -6.94
CA PRO A 14 -5.20 -1.34 -6.80
C PRO A 14 -4.94 -0.63 -8.13
N ALA A 15 -4.00 -1.13 -8.94
CA ALA A 15 -3.69 -0.52 -10.23
C ALA A 15 -4.86 -0.59 -11.22
N ALA A 16 -5.58 -1.71 -11.24
CA ALA A 16 -6.78 -1.87 -12.07
C ALA A 16 -7.88 -0.87 -11.71
N TRP A 17 -8.01 -0.51 -10.43
CA TRP A 17 -8.92 0.56 -10.02
C TRP A 17 -8.38 1.95 -10.36
N CYS A 18 -7.08 2.19 -10.16
CA CYS A 18 -6.44 3.48 -10.39
C CYS A 18 -6.25 3.84 -11.87
N VAL A 19 -6.47 2.93 -12.80
CA VAL A 19 -6.37 3.20 -14.24
C VAL A 19 -7.58 3.96 -14.80
N ALA A 20 -8.70 4.01 -14.07
CA ALA A 20 -9.96 4.56 -14.57
C ALA A 20 -9.85 5.97 -15.17
N PRO A 21 -9.16 6.96 -14.55
CA PRO A 21 -8.99 8.29 -15.15
C PRO A 21 -8.24 8.25 -16.48
N ILE A 22 -7.27 7.35 -16.62
CA ILE A 22 -6.52 7.20 -17.87
C ILE A 22 -7.39 6.56 -18.95
N LEU A 23 -8.28 5.65 -18.58
CA LEU A 23 -9.27 5.10 -19.52
C LEU A 23 -10.27 6.16 -19.98
N VAL A 24 -10.69 7.07 -19.11
CA VAL A 24 -11.53 8.22 -19.49
C VAL A 24 -10.81 9.09 -20.52
N LEU A 25 -9.54 9.44 -20.26
CA LEU A 25 -8.72 10.18 -21.22
C LEU A 25 -8.56 9.41 -22.53
N ASN A 26 -8.29 8.11 -22.47
CA ASN A 26 -8.10 7.29 -23.66
C ASN A 26 -9.38 7.23 -24.52
N PHE A 27 -10.52 6.97 -23.91
CA PHE A 27 -11.79 6.79 -24.60
C PHE A 27 -12.31 8.09 -25.23
N PHE A 28 -12.27 9.20 -24.49
CA PHE A 28 -12.85 10.47 -24.92
C PHE A 28 -11.89 11.35 -25.73
N PHE A 29 -10.57 11.15 -25.61
CA PHE A 29 -9.57 11.96 -26.29
C PHE A 29 -8.66 11.14 -27.21
N LEU A 30 -7.85 10.23 -26.65
CA LEU A 30 -6.76 9.60 -27.40
C LEU A 30 -7.24 8.68 -28.52
N ARG A 31 -8.40 8.01 -28.36
CA ARG A 31 -8.97 7.11 -29.37
C ARG A 31 -9.16 7.79 -30.72
N ARG A 32 -9.46 9.10 -30.72
CA ARG A 32 -9.61 9.89 -31.95
C ARG A 32 -8.30 10.02 -32.74
N TYR A 33 -7.16 9.97 -32.05
CA TYR A 33 -5.83 10.10 -32.66
C TYR A 33 -5.14 8.74 -32.86
N THR A 34 -5.40 7.75 -32.01
CA THR A 34 -4.79 6.42 -32.12
C THR A 34 -5.46 5.55 -33.19
N ALA A 35 -6.71 5.84 -33.56
CA ALA A 35 -7.39 5.20 -34.69
C ALA A 35 -6.63 5.41 -36.02
N ASP A 36 -5.97 6.56 -36.17
CA ASP A 36 -5.21 6.93 -37.38
C ASP A 36 -3.83 6.25 -37.40
N VAL A 37 -3.12 6.18 -36.27
CA VAL A 37 -1.76 5.60 -36.20
C VAL A 37 -1.74 4.09 -36.47
N PHE A 38 -2.76 3.35 -36.01
CA PHE A 38 -2.88 1.92 -36.28
C PHE A 38 -3.81 1.60 -37.45
N GLY A 39 -4.32 2.63 -38.14
CA GLY A 39 -5.22 2.55 -39.29
C GLY A 39 -4.74 1.63 -40.41
N ALA A 40 -3.42 1.55 -40.59
CA ALA A 40 -2.77 0.78 -41.67
C ALA A 40 -2.74 -0.74 -41.45
N TYR A 41 -2.97 -1.23 -40.22
CA TYR A 41 -2.92 -2.66 -39.90
C TYR A 41 -4.07 -3.04 -38.97
N ASP A 42 -5.26 -3.29 -39.53
CA ASP A 42 -6.47 -3.64 -38.78
C ASP A 42 -6.29 -4.83 -37.82
N HIS A 43 -5.45 -5.80 -38.19
CA HIS A 43 -5.14 -6.97 -37.36
C HIS A 43 -4.18 -6.67 -36.19
N LEU A 44 -3.53 -5.51 -36.15
CA LEU A 44 -2.58 -5.13 -35.08
C LEU A 44 -3.18 -4.13 -34.08
N LYS A 45 -4.33 -3.52 -34.40
CA LYS A 45 -5.05 -2.56 -33.55
C LYS A 45 -5.40 -3.14 -32.17
N TRP A 46 -5.89 -4.38 -32.13
CA TRP A 46 -6.31 -5.04 -30.88
C TRP A 46 -5.10 -5.43 -30.02
N ALA A 47 -4.03 -5.93 -30.64
CA ALA A 47 -2.80 -6.31 -29.94
C ALA A 47 -2.11 -5.07 -29.34
N GLY A 48 -1.99 -3.98 -30.10
CA GLY A 48 -1.41 -2.73 -29.62
C GLY A 48 -2.20 -2.11 -28.46
N GLY A 49 -3.53 -2.07 -28.54
CA GLY A 49 -4.39 -1.57 -27.46
C GLY A 49 -4.27 -2.39 -26.18
N ALA A 50 -4.33 -3.72 -26.29
CA ALA A 50 -4.21 -4.63 -25.14
C ALA A 50 -2.84 -4.54 -24.48
N THR A 51 -1.75 -4.54 -25.26
CA THR A 51 -0.39 -4.40 -24.73
C THR A 51 -0.19 -3.06 -24.02
N PHE A 52 -0.69 -1.96 -24.60
CA PHE A 52 -0.61 -0.65 -23.97
C PHE A 52 -1.35 -0.58 -22.63
N SER A 53 -2.55 -1.14 -22.53
CA SER A 53 -3.31 -1.19 -21.28
C SER A 53 -2.61 -2.01 -20.20
N VAL A 54 -2.00 -3.15 -20.55
CA VAL A 54 -1.21 -3.96 -19.61
C VAL A 54 0.04 -3.22 -19.13
N MET A 55 0.76 -2.55 -20.04
CA MET A 55 1.92 -1.72 -19.68
C MET A 55 1.54 -0.59 -18.72
N LEU A 56 0.44 0.09 -19.00
CA LEU A 56 -0.06 1.18 -18.17
C LEU A 56 -0.45 0.70 -16.77
N MET A 57 -1.15 -0.43 -16.69
CA MET A 57 -1.51 -1.05 -15.40
C MET A 57 -0.27 -1.47 -14.62
N TYR A 58 0.75 -2.03 -15.27
CA TYR A 58 2.03 -2.35 -14.62
C TYR A 58 2.73 -1.08 -14.10
N LEU A 59 2.77 -0.01 -14.90
CA LEU A 59 3.36 1.27 -14.50
C LEU A 59 2.63 1.85 -13.28
N LEU A 60 1.29 1.88 -13.31
CA LEU A 60 0.48 2.34 -12.17
C LEU A 60 0.68 1.47 -10.92
N ALA A 61 0.83 0.15 -11.08
CA ALA A 61 1.10 -0.74 -9.95
C ALA A 61 2.44 -0.40 -9.28
N GLN A 62 3.48 -0.09 -10.06
CA GLN A 62 4.78 0.28 -9.52
C GLN A 62 4.78 1.69 -8.93
N ALA A 63 4.19 2.66 -9.63
CA ALA A 63 4.09 4.04 -9.16
C ALA A 63 3.24 4.15 -7.89
N GLY A 64 2.06 3.52 -7.87
CA GLY A 64 1.17 3.49 -6.70
C GLY A 64 1.83 2.83 -5.49
N ARG A 65 2.61 1.77 -5.69
CA ARG A 65 3.41 1.15 -4.62
C ARG A 65 4.49 2.11 -4.10
N PHE A 66 5.24 2.74 -5.00
CA PHE A 66 6.30 3.66 -4.63
C PHE A 66 5.74 4.84 -3.82
N VAL A 67 4.71 5.51 -4.34
CA VAL A 67 4.02 6.62 -3.68
C VAL A 67 3.43 6.18 -2.33
N GLY A 68 2.74 5.03 -2.31
CA GLY A 68 2.15 4.48 -1.09
C GLY A 68 3.19 4.22 0.01
N LYS A 69 4.38 3.74 -0.37
CA LYS A 69 5.47 3.46 0.57
C LYS A 69 6.21 4.73 1.01
N GLU A 70 6.67 5.54 0.06
CA GLU A 70 7.57 6.66 0.36
C GLU A 70 6.85 7.89 0.87
N LEU A 71 5.61 8.14 0.45
CA LEU A 71 4.85 9.30 0.94
C LEU A 71 3.98 8.91 2.12
N PHE A 72 3.08 7.94 1.97
CA PHE A 72 2.07 7.66 3.00
C PHE A 72 2.59 6.79 4.14
N GLU A 73 3.17 5.63 3.85
CA GLU A 73 3.69 4.72 4.89
C GLU A 73 4.85 5.36 5.65
N ARG A 74 5.81 5.96 4.96
CA ARG A 74 6.97 6.59 5.59
C ARG A 74 6.59 7.78 6.46
N GLN A 75 5.69 8.65 5.99
CA GLN A 75 5.19 9.78 6.78
C GLN A 75 4.45 9.30 8.03
N GLN A 76 3.61 8.27 7.91
CA GLN A 76 2.81 7.78 9.04
C GLN A 76 3.62 6.95 10.04
N PHE A 77 4.52 6.08 9.57
CA PHE A 77 5.18 5.07 10.41
C PHE A 77 6.69 5.31 10.61
N GLN A 78 7.25 6.39 10.07
CA GLN A 78 8.63 6.85 10.31
C GLN A 78 9.67 5.73 10.10
N ASP A 79 9.69 5.15 8.90
CA ASP A 79 10.58 4.02 8.54
C ASP A 79 10.43 2.80 9.49
N GLY A 80 9.21 2.56 9.98
CA GLY A 80 8.88 1.41 10.82
C GLY A 80 8.92 1.68 12.34
N ARG A 81 9.43 2.85 12.78
CA ARG A 81 9.58 3.19 14.20
C ARG A 81 8.26 3.43 14.92
N ALA A 82 7.25 3.89 14.19
CA ALA A 82 5.89 4.09 14.66
C ALA A 82 4.92 3.02 14.12
N PHE A 83 5.44 1.97 13.47
CA PHE A 83 4.60 0.89 12.95
C PHE A 83 4.00 0.08 14.11
N PRO A 84 2.74 -0.40 14.01
CA PRO A 84 2.08 -1.08 15.13
C PRO A 84 2.83 -2.30 15.68
N SER A 85 3.51 -3.09 14.85
CA SER A 85 4.35 -4.21 15.32
C SER A 85 5.52 -3.78 16.20
N THR A 86 5.99 -2.54 16.03
CA THR A 86 7.04 -1.92 16.86
C THR A 86 6.42 -1.31 18.11
N VAL A 87 5.38 -0.50 17.94
CA VAL A 87 4.72 0.24 19.04
C VAL A 87 4.18 -0.72 20.10
N THR A 88 3.54 -1.81 19.69
CA THR A 88 2.94 -2.78 20.63
C THR A 88 3.96 -3.54 21.48
N LEU A 89 5.24 -3.54 21.10
CA LEU A 89 6.34 -4.13 21.87
C LEU A 89 7.02 -3.14 22.82
N LEU A 90 6.66 -1.85 22.76
CA LEU A 90 7.18 -0.86 23.69
C LEU A 90 6.74 -1.18 25.12
N PRO A 91 7.60 -0.94 26.13
CA PRO A 91 7.23 -1.00 27.54
C PRO A 91 6.01 -0.13 27.88
N SER A 92 5.97 1.10 27.35
CA SER A 92 4.91 2.08 27.61
C SER A 92 3.56 1.77 26.99
N ASP A 93 3.52 0.94 25.93
CA ASP A 93 2.28 0.64 25.22
C ASP A 93 1.34 -0.25 26.06
N SER A 94 0.03 -0.05 25.93
CA SER A 94 -0.99 -0.80 26.67
C SER A 94 -1.87 -1.69 25.78
N THR A 95 -1.50 -1.86 24.50
CA THR A 95 -2.29 -2.62 23.53
C THR A 95 -2.46 -4.10 23.93
N TYR A 96 -1.44 -4.69 24.56
CA TYR A 96 -1.46 -6.07 25.07
C TYR A 96 -1.33 -6.12 26.59
N SER A 97 -1.90 -7.17 27.19
CA SER A 97 -1.77 -7.41 28.63
C SER A 97 -0.31 -7.64 29.04
N PRO A 98 0.06 -7.33 30.30
CA PRO A 98 1.41 -7.57 30.81
C PRO A 98 1.85 -9.04 30.65
N ALA A 99 0.95 -9.99 30.90
CA ALA A 99 1.21 -11.42 30.74
C ALA A 99 1.56 -11.79 29.29
N TYR A 100 0.81 -11.27 28.32
CA TYR A 100 1.08 -11.51 26.89
C TYR A 100 2.42 -10.89 26.46
N LYS A 101 2.73 -9.68 26.93
CA LYS A 101 4.05 -9.05 26.70
C LYS A 101 5.19 -9.85 27.31
N GLN A 102 4.98 -10.43 28.50
CA GLN A 102 5.98 -11.29 29.14
C GLN A 102 6.24 -12.56 28.33
N GLN A 103 5.19 -13.20 27.77
CA GLN A 103 5.35 -14.35 26.87
C GLN A 103 6.16 -13.98 25.63
N LEU A 104 5.86 -12.84 25.01
CA LEU A 104 6.63 -12.33 23.86
C LEU A 104 8.09 -12.08 24.23
N ARG A 105 8.36 -11.40 25.36
CA ARG A 105 9.71 -11.15 25.87
C ARG A 105 10.49 -12.44 26.08
N ALA A 106 9.87 -13.43 26.73
CA ALA A 106 10.49 -14.73 26.99
C ALA A 106 10.82 -15.46 25.68
N LYS A 107 9.89 -15.48 24.71
CA LYS A 107 10.12 -16.13 23.41
C LYS A 107 11.17 -15.41 22.57
N ILE A 108 11.16 -14.08 22.52
CA ILE A 108 12.21 -13.27 21.83
C ILE A 108 13.60 -13.58 22.42
N ARG A 109 13.70 -13.64 23.75
CA ARG A 109 14.98 -13.99 24.41
C ARG A 109 15.42 -15.40 24.07
N ARG A 110 14.50 -16.36 24.05
CA ARG A 110 14.78 -17.76 23.72
C ARG A 110 15.20 -17.94 22.27
N ASP A 111 14.48 -17.32 21.33
CA ASP A 111 14.66 -17.55 19.90
C ASP A 111 15.82 -16.72 19.32
N PHE A 112 16.11 -15.54 19.87
CA PHE A 112 17.12 -14.62 19.33
C PHE A 112 18.23 -14.22 20.30
N GLY A 113 18.16 -14.62 21.58
CA GLY A 113 19.11 -14.18 22.61
C GLY A 113 18.94 -12.72 23.05
N ASP A 114 17.94 -12.01 22.53
CA ASP A 114 17.76 -10.58 22.76
C ASP A 114 16.80 -10.26 23.90
N ASN A 115 17.15 -9.23 24.68
CA ASN A 115 16.24 -8.65 25.66
C ASN A 115 15.53 -7.45 25.05
N LEU A 116 14.20 -7.45 25.08
CA LEU A 116 13.42 -6.25 24.75
C LEU A 116 13.77 -5.13 25.76
N PRO A 117 13.92 -3.88 25.28
CA PRO A 117 14.23 -2.75 26.15
C PRO A 117 13.27 -2.60 27.33
N SER A 118 13.80 -2.03 28.40
CA SER A 118 13.08 -1.71 29.63
C SER A 118 12.42 -0.33 29.56
N ALA A 119 11.56 -0.02 30.53
CA ALA A 119 10.97 1.31 30.64
C ALA A 119 12.03 2.40 30.90
N THR A 120 13.11 2.07 31.62
CA THR A 120 14.24 3.00 31.84
C THR A 120 15.00 3.29 30.55
N ASP A 121 15.18 2.29 29.68
CA ASP A 121 15.81 2.50 28.37
C ASP A 121 14.96 3.42 27.48
N GLU A 122 13.63 3.28 27.54
CA GLU A 122 12.69 4.10 26.77
C GLU A 122 12.69 5.56 27.23
N LEU A 123 12.82 5.80 28.54
CA LEU A 123 12.95 7.15 29.11
C LEU A 123 14.27 7.82 28.72
N ALA A 124 15.36 7.04 28.61
CA ALA A 124 16.67 7.55 28.23
C ALA A 124 16.76 7.89 26.73
N ASP A 125 16.35 6.98 25.86
CA ASP A 125 16.29 7.20 24.40
C ASP A 125 15.22 6.33 23.72
N GLY A 126 13.99 6.86 23.67
CA GLY A 126 12.87 6.21 22.99
C GLY A 126 13.08 5.96 21.49
N THR A 127 13.95 6.73 20.81
CA THR A 127 14.22 6.54 19.38
C THR A 127 15.13 5.34 19.16
N ALA A 128 16.20 5.19 19.95
CA ALA A 128 17.05 4.02 19.93
C ALA A 128 16.27 2.75 20.29
N VAL A 129 15.38 2.82 21.30
CA VAL A 129 14.49 1.71 21.67
C VAL A 129 13.61 1.27 20.51
N ARG A 130 12.94 2.20 19.83
CA ARG A 130 12.10 1.88 18.66
C ARG A 130 12.90 1.26 17.51
N ARG A 131 14.13 1.73 17.28
CA ARG A 131 15.03 1.16 16.26
C ARG A 131 15.38 -0.29 16.59
N ARG A 132 15.81 -0.56 17.82
CA ARG A 132 16.14 -1.91 18.30
C ARG A 132 14.93 -2.85 18.23
N ILE A 133 13.75 -2.38 18.61
CA ILE A 133 12.52 -3.17 18.47
C ILE A 133 12.24 -3.44 16.98
N GLY A 134 12.42 -2.47 16.09
CA GLY A 134 12.26 -2.68 14.63
C GLY A 134 13.18 -3.77 14.06
N GLU A 135 14.41 -3.87 14.56
CA GLU A 135 15.36 -4.94 14.22
C GLU A 135 14.90 -6.31 14.74
N ILE A 136 14.40 -6.36 15.98
CA ILE A 136 13.78 -7.57 16.56
C ILE A 136 12.55 -8.00 15.74
N VAL A 137 11.65 -7.07 15.41
CA VAL A 137 10.47 -7.33 14.58
C VAL A 137 10.86 -7.88 13.20
N SER A 138 11.97 -7.41 12.62
CA SER A 138 12.47 -7.94 11.36
C SER A 138 12.86 -9.41 11.46
N ARG A 139 13.47 -9.82 12.57
CA ARG A 139 13.78 -11.23 12.86
C ARG A 139 12.54 -12.05 13.19
N ILE A 140 11.57 -11.48 13.91
CA ILE A 140 10.25 -12.10 14.12
C ILE A 140 9.59 -12.41 12.77
N ARG A 141 9.55 -11.46 11.85
CA ARG A 141 9.01 -11.69 10.49
C ARG A 141 9.77 -12.79 9.74
N ALA A 142 11.10 -12.81 9.83
CA ALA A 142 11.91 -13.86 9.21
C ALA A 142 11.66 -15.25 9.82
N ARG A 143 11.31 -15.32 11.11
CA ARG A 143 10.95 -16.57 11.80
C ARG A 143 9.56 -17.07 11.41
N VAL A 144 8.58 -16.17 11.31
CA VAL A 144 7.19 -16.53 10.92
C VAL A 144 7.06 -16.79 9.42
N GLN A 145 7.90 -16.14 8.60
CA GLN A 145 7.88 -16.24 7.14
C GLN A 145 6.49 -15.96 6.55
N ASP A 146 6.01 -16.80 5.64
CA ASP A 146 4.67 -16.75 5.06
C ASP A 146 3.70 -17.61 5.88
N GLY A 147 3.62 -17.34 7.19
CA GLY A 147 2.62 -17.95 8.05
C GLY A 147 1.20 -17.77 7.49
N ARG A 148 0.32 -18.74 7.80
CA ARG A 148 -0.92 -18.99 7.04
C ARG A 148 -1.82 -17.75 6.94
N LEU A 149 -2.00 -17.03 8.06
CA LEU A 149 -2.81 -15.81 8.13
C LEU A 149 -1.95 -14.56 7.94
N LEU A 150 -0.68 -14.59 8.32
CA LEU A 150 0.23 -13.45 8.13
C LEU A 150 0.34 -13.04 6.66
N LEU A 151 0.47 -14.00 5.75
CA LEU A 151 0.54 -13.72 4.32
C LEU A 151 -0.71 -12.98 3.83
N GLN A 152 -1.90 -13.39 4.28
CA GLN A 152 -3.15 -12.74 3.90
C GLN A 152 -3.19 -11.27 4.36
N HIS A 153 -2.88 -10.99 5.63
CA HIS A 153 -2.90 -9.61 6.13
C HIS A 153 -1.76 -8.75 5.56
N ASN A 154 -0.63 -9.35 5.18
CA ASN A 154 0.41 -8.67 4.44
C ASN A 154 -0.08 -8.25 3.04
N ILE A 155 -0.85 -9.10 2.37
CA ILE A 155 -1.48 -8.79 1.08
C ILE A 155 -2.50 -7.67 1.25
N GLU A 156 -3.39 -7.75 2.23
CA GLU A 156 -4.41 -6.74 2.52
C GLU A 156 -3.79 -5.37 2.83
N TYR A 157 -2.78 -5.36 3.70
CA TYR A 157 -2.04 -4.14 4.02
C TYR A 157 -1.34 -3.55 2.79
N GLY A 158 -0.66 -4.40 2.00
CA GLY A 158 -0.01 -3.99 0.76
C GLY A 158 -1.01 -3.42 -0.25
N MET A 159 -2.18 -4.04 -0.39
CA MET A 159 -3.27 -3.58 -1.25
C MET A 159 -3.78 -2.21 -0.82
N ALA A 160 -4.11 -2.03 0.47
CA ALA A 160 -4.60 -0.78 1.02
C ALA A 160 -3.59 0.37 0.81
N ARG A 161 -2.31 0.11 1.10
CA ARG A 161 -1.25 1.10 0.88
C ARG A 161 -1.07 1.47 -0.59
N ASN A 162 -1.03 0.47 -1.48
CA ASN A 162 -0.85 0.73 -2.90
C ASN A 162 -2.08 1.44 -3.50
N PHE A 163 -3.28 1.18 -2.98
CA PHE A 163 -4.50 1.87 -3.38
C PHE A 163 -4.54 3.33 -2.91
N VAL A 164 -4.08 3.61 -1.68
CA VAL A 164 -3.90 5.00 -1.21
C VAL A 164 -2.88 5.74 -2.09
N GLY A 165 -1.72 5.12 -2.36
CA GLY A 165 -0.70 5.72 -3.22
C GLY A 165 -1.17 5.92 -4.67
N GLY A 166 -1.86 4.93 -5.23
CA GLY A 166 -2.46 5.00 -6.56
C GLY A 166 -3.59 6.03 -6.65
N SER A 167 -4.36 6.23 -5.58
CA SER A 167 -5.40 7.26 -5.50
C SER A 167 -4.83 8.66 -5.68
N LEU A 168 -3.61 8.93 -5.19
CA LEU A 168 -2.96 10.24 -5.40
C LEU A 168 -2.71 10.50 -6.89
N LEU A 169 -2.14 9.52 -7.58
CA LEU A 169 -1.88 9.60 -9.01
C LEU A 169 -3.19 9.72 -9.80
N SER A 170 -4.21 8.94 -9.40
CA SER A 170 -5.51 8.92 -10.06
C SER A 170 -6.28 10.23 -9.88
N ALA A 171 -6.21 10.83 -8.69
CA ALA A 171 -6.77 12.15 -8.42
C ALA A 171 -6.09 13.22 -9.30
N TYR A 172 -4.76 13.19 -9.40
CA TYR A 172 -4.02 14.11 -10.27
C TYR A 172 -4.45 14.00 -11.74
N VAL A 173 -4.51 12.77 -12.29
CA VAL A 173 -4.97 12.54 -13.67
C VAL A 173 -6.43 12.95 -13.85
N SER A 174 -7.29 12.70 -12.86
CA SER A 174 -8.70 13.11 -12.92
C SER A 174 -8.84 14.64 -12.98
N THR A 175 -8.06 15.37 -12.19
CA THR A 175 -8.01 16.84 -12.24
C THR A 175 -7.46 17.34 -13.59
N ALA A 176 -6.43 16.70 -14.13
CA ALA A 176 -5.91 17.03 -15.46
C ALA A 176 -6.98 16.80 -16.55
N ASN A 177 -7.72 15.69 -16.48
CA ASN A 177 -8.82 15.42 -17.38
C ASN A 177 -9.93 16.48 -17.28
N MET A 178 -10.27 16.93 -16.06
CA MET A 178 -11.24 18.02 -15.89
C MET A 178 -10.79 19.29 -16.62
N TYR A 179 -9.50 19.65 -16.52
CA TYR A 179 -8.93 20.77 -17.27
C TYR A 179 -9.04 20.57 -18.79
N ILE A 180 -8.59 19.41 -19.28
CA ILE A 180 -8.62 19.08 -20.72
C ILE A 180 -10.05 19.11 -21.26
N PHE A 181 -11.00 18.48 -20.58
CA PHE A 181 -12.39 18.35 -21.04
C PHE A 181 -13.27 19.57 -20.77
N SER A 182 -12.75 20.59 -20.07
CA SER A 182 -13.44 21.87 -19.91
C SER A 182 -12.91 22.93 -20.88
N LEU A 183 -11.59 23.01 -21.08
CA LEU A 183 -10.97 24.11 -21.82
C LEU A 183 -10.40 23.73 -23.18
N CYS A 184 -9.78 22.54 -23.29
CA CYS A 184 -9.11 22.15 -24.53
C CYS A 184 -10.09 21.46 -25.49
N ILE A 185 -10.90 20.53 -24.98
CA ILE A 185 -11.81 19.69 -25.76
C ILE A 185 -13.10 19.54 -24.97
N PRO A 186 -13.99 20.54 -25.03
CA PRO A 186 -15.21 20.57 -24.23
C PRO A 186 -16.02 19.28 -24.38
N ASN A 187 -16.11 18.51 -23.30
CA ASN A 187 -16.91 17.29 -23.22
C ASN A 187 -17.52 17.17 -21.83
N VAL A 188 -18.81 17.50 -21.73
CA VAL A 188 -19.54 17.57 -20.46
C VAL A 188 -19.58 16.22 -19.76
N ILE A 189 -19.73 15.12 -20.50
CA ILE A 189 -19.79 13.77 -19.93
C ILE A 189 -18.43 13.39 -19.34
N ALA A 190 -17.35 13.53 -20.12
CA ALA A 190 -16.00 13.21 -19.69
C ALA A 190 -15.56 14.08 -18.50
N PHE A 191 -15.95 15.36 -18.49
CA PHE A 191 -15.74 16.25 -17.35
C PHE A 191 -16.44 15.74 -16.08
N ARG A 192 -17.74 15.42 -16.15
CA ARG A 192 -18.51 14.94 -14.99
C ARG A 192 -17.98 13.61 -14.45
N VAL A 193 -17.61 12.68 -15.33
CA VAL A 193 -16.97 11.41 -14.93
C VAL A 193 -15.63 11.69 -14.24
N SER A 194 -14.80 12.57 -14.81
CA SER A 194 -13.51 12.95 -14.22
C SER A 194 -13.67 13.63 -12.86
N LEU A 195 -14.68 14.48 -12.70
CA LEU A 195 -15.03 15.10 -11.42
C LEU A 195 -15.44 14.04 -10.38
N GLY A 196 -16.31 13.10 -10.77
CA GLY A 196 -16.71 11.99 -9.89
C GLY A 196 -15.51 11.14 -9.43
N LEU A 197 -14.61 10.81 -10.36
CA LEU A 197 -13.37 10.09 -10.05
C LEU A 197 -12.45 10.90 -9.14
N ALA A 198 -12.25 12.20 -9.41
CA ALA A 198 -11.44 13.09 -8.59
C ALA A 198 -11.96 13.13 -7.14
N LEU A 199 -13.27 13.28 -6.95
CA LEU A 199 -13.90 13.26 -5.63
C LEU A 199 -13.73 11.88 -4.94
N GLY A 200 -13.95 10.80 -5.68
CA GLY A 200 -13.77 9.43 -5.20
C GLY A 200 -12.34 9.18 -4.67
N TYR A 201 -11.32 9.43 -5.49
CA TYR A 201 -9.93 9.24 -5.06
C TYR A 201 -9.51 10.23 -3.96
N THR A 202 -10.00 11.47 -3.99
CA THR A 202 -9.73 12.44 -2.92
C THR A 202 -10.30 11.96 -1.59
N SER A 203 -11.49 11.35 -1.57
CA SER A 203 -12.05 10.78 -0.34
C SER A 203 -11.17 9.67 0.24
N VAL A 204 -10.56 8.83 -0.61
CA VAL A 204 -9.59 7.81 -0.17
C VAL A 204 -8.35 8.46 0.43
N LEU A 205 -7.86 9.55 -0.15
CA LEU A 205 -6.71 10.29 0.37
C LEU A 205 -6.99 10.94 1.72
N VAL A 206 -8.18 11.52 1.91
CA VAL A 206 -8.63 12.06 3.21
C VAL A 206 -8.67 10.95 4.25
N CYS A 207 -9.15 9.77 3.87
CA CYS A 207 -9.22 8.58 4.73
C CYS A 207 -7.92 7.75 4.78
N SER A 208 -6.81 8.22 4.20
CA SER A 208 -5.58 7.44 4.06
C SER A 208 -5.01 6.97 5.41
N ARG A 209 -4.91 7.88 6.39
CA ARG A 209 -4.41 7.58 7.74
C ARG A 209 -5.19 6.48 8.46
N PRO A 210 -6.52 6.57 8.63
CA PRO A 210 -7.28 5.53 9.32
C PRO A 210 -7.27 4.20 8.55
N ILE A 211 -7.28 4.22 7.21
CA ILE A 211 -7.14 3.00 6.38
C ILE A 211 -5.82 2.31 6.71
N LEU A 212 -4.70 3.02 6.59
CA LEU A 212 -3.37 2.46 6.82
C LEU A 212 -3.19 1.98 8.26
N GLN A 213 -3.70 2.72 9.24
CA GLN A 213 -3.62 2.35 10.65
C GLN A 213 -4.38 1.05 10.94
N ARG A 214 -5.57 0.88 10.37
CA ARG A 214 -6.41 -0.30 10.58
C ARG A 214 -5.74 -1.56 10.03
N TYR A 215 -5.27 -1.50 8.78
CA TYR A 215 -4.63 -2.65 8.14
C TYR A 215 -3.26 -2.98 8.74
N SER A 216 -2.44 -1.98 9.10
CA SER A 216 -1.14 -2.23 9.73
C SER A 216 -1.29 -2.81 11.14
N ALA A 217 -2.30 -2.39 11.91
CA ALA A 217 -2.60 -2.94 13.23
C ALA A 217 -3.05 -4.41 13.15
N ASN A 218 -3.92 -4.75 12.19
CA ASN A 218 -4.34 -6.15 11.97
C ASN A 218 -3.14 -7.03 11.58
N TYR A 219 -2.31 -6.56 10.64
CA TYR A 219 -1.08 -7.25 10.27
C TYR A 219 -0.15 -7.47 11.48
N ALA A 220 0.09 -6.44 12.28
CA ALA A 220 0.95 -6.53 13.45
C ALA A 220 0.41 -7.50 14.51
N ARG A 221 -0.92 -7.54 14.70
CA ARG A 221 -1.57 -8.47 15.60
C ARG A 221 -1.33 -9.92 15.18
N ILE A 222 -1.60 -10.23 13.92
CA ILE A 222 -1.42 -11.59 13.41
C ILE A 222 0.05 -11.99 13.40
N LEU A 223 0.97 -11.09 13.05
CA LEU A 223 2.41 -11.35 13.12
C LEU A 223 2.85 -11.81 14.52
N LEU A 224 2.44 -11.09 15.56
CA LEU A 224 2.84 -11.41 16.94
C LEU A 224 2.13 -12.66 17.46
N GLN A 225 0.88 -12.90 17.05
CA GLN A 225 0.13 -14.12 17.41
C GLN A 225 0.75 -15.36 16.76
N GLU A 226 0.99 -15.33 15.45
CA GLU A 226 1.63 -16.45 14.75
C GLU A 226 3.06 -16.65 15.24
N TYR A 227 3.78 -15.58 15.58
CA TYR A 227 5.09 -15.70 16.21
C TYR A 227 5.00 -16.47 17.52
N LEU A 228 4.11 -16.10 18.45
CA LEU A 228 3.95 -16.85 19.70
C LEU A 228 3.56 -18.31 19.50
N ALA A 229 2.73 -18.61 18.51
CA ALA A 229 2.29 -19.95 18.19
C ALA A 229 3.37 -20.78 17.47
N SER A 230 4.39 -20.14 16.89
CA SER A 230 5.47 -20.81 16.19
C SER A 230 6.43 -21.49 17.18
N PRO A 231 6.99 -22.66 16.84
CA PRO A 231 7.93 -23.37 17.72
C PRO A 231 9.16 -22.52 18.08
#